data_AF-A0A2N5DGF8-F1
#
_entry.id   AF-A0A2N5DGF8-F1
#
_cell.length_a   1.000
_cell.length_b   1.000
_cell.length_c   1.000
_cell.angle_alpha   90.00
_cell.angle_beta   90.00
_cell.angle_gamma   90.00
#
_symmetry.space_group_name_H-M   'P 1'
#
loop_
_entity.id
_entity.type
_entity.pdbx_description
1 polymer ?
#
loop_
_entity_poly.entity_id
_entity_poly.type
_entity_poly.pdbx_seq_one_letter_code
_entity_poly.pdbx_strand_id
1 'polypeptide(L)'
;MSLLRALWRYLGGRCRRQEYWLSVVALMGAGWTLRFLPANTALAWLVFFAWFLLASRRLRDIGWSPWICLAPIPVSAAAGVVLFLTAERQTKVALSYMPLTLFVLWIGFWTVIGVWRSKPSTVPTPETQAEVFG
;
A
#
# COMPACT_ATOMS: atom_id res chain seq x y z
N MET A 1 -11.48 15.21 18.62
CA MET A 1 -11.72 14.84 17.19
C MET A 1 -11.97 13.34 17.14
N SER A 2 -13.03 12.86 16.49
CA SER A 2 -13.28 11.41 16.40
C SER A 2 -12.23 10.73 15.52
N LEU A 3 -11.78 9.54 15.93
CA LEU A 3 -10.77 8.72 15.24
C LEU A 3 -11.16 8.48 13.75
N LEU A 4 -12.47 8.32 13.50
CA LEU A 4 -13.06 8.23 12.17
C LEU A 4 -12.81 9.46 11.30
N ARG A 5 -12.92 10.69 11.83
CA ARG A 5 -12.64 11.92 11.06
C ARG A 5 -11.15 12.07 10.77
N ALA A 6 -10.28 11.64 11.68
CA ALA A 6 -8.83 11.64 11.46
C ALA A 6 -8.44 10.63 10.37
N LEU A 7 -8.98 9.41 10.43
CA LEU A 7 -8.85 8.39 9.39
C LEU A 7 -9.37 8.91 8.05
N TRP A 8 -10.55 9.53 8.02
CA TRP A 8 -11.11 10.07 6.80
C TRP A 8 -10.27 11.17 6.19
N ARG A 9 -9.74 12.10 7.00
CA ARG A 9 -8.81 13.15 6.54
C ARG A 9 -7.49 12.57 6.06
N TYR A 10 -6.95 11.59 6.76
CA TYR A 10 -5.71 10.90 6.38
C TYR A 10 -5.88 10.15 5.05
N LEU A 11 -7.01 9.44 4.91
CA LEU A 11 -7.38 8.75 3.67
C LEU A 11 -7.70 9.73 2.54
N GLY A 12 -8.32 10.87 2.83
CA GLY A 12 -8.61 11.93 1.87
C GLY A 12 -7.38 12.74 1.43
N GLY A 13 -6.29 12.68 2.21
CA GLY A 13 -5.05 13.38 1.92
C GLY A 13 -4.27 12.74 0.78
N ARG A 14 -3.91 13.55 -0.23
CA ARG A 14 -3.05 13.12 -1.33
C ARG A 14 -1.64 12.76 -0.82
N CYS A 15 -1.03 11.72 -1.38
CA CYS A 15 0.34 11.31 -1.11
C CYS A 15 1.25 11.71 -2.29
N ARG A 16 2.23 12.57 -2.01
CA ARG A 16 3.22 12.94 -3.04
C ARG A 16 4.06 11.71 -3.40
N ARG A 17 4.56 11.66 -4.65
CA ARG A 17 5.37 10.52 -5.12
C ARG A 17 6.62 10.29 -4.25
N GLN A 18 7.24 11.35 -3.75
CA GLN A 18 8.39 11.27 -2.83
C GLN A 18 7.98 10.66 -1.48
N GLU A 19 6.87 11.11 -0.89
CA GLU A 19 6.34 10.56 0.38
C GLU A 19 6.00 9.07 0.25
N TYR A 20 5.48 8.67 -0.91
CA TYR A 20 5.21 7.27 -1.22
C TYR A 20 6.49 6.43 -1.15
N TRP A 21 7.54 6.81 -1.88
CA TRP A 21 8.80 6.07 -1.89
C TRP A 21 9.49 6.06 -0.52
N LEU A 22 9.43 7.17 0.20
CA LEU A 22 9.95 7.24 1.57
C LEU A 22 9.20 6.28 2.51
N SER A 23 7.87 6.20 2.37
CA SER A 23 7.04 5.25 3.12
C SER A 23 7.34 3.79 2.73
N VAL A 24 7.57 3.50 1.45
CA VAL A 24 7.98 2.17 0.98
C VAL A 24 9.29 1.75 1.63
N VAL A 25 10.31 2.62 1.59
CA VAL A 25 11.62 2.35 2.22
C VAL A 25 11.48 2.15 3.73
N ALA A 26 10.69 3.00 4.40
CA ALA A 26 10.42 2.87 5.83
C ALA A 26 9.73 1.55 6.19
N LEU A 27 8.72 1.12 5.41
CA LEU A 27 8.02 -0.14 5.63
C LEU A 27 8.88 -1.36 5.31
N MET A 28 9.76 -1.29 4.30
CA MET A 28 10.76 -2.33 4.06
C MET A 28 11.73 -2.44 5.23
N GLY A 29 12.23 -1.31 5.74
CA GLY A 29 13.08 -1.27 6.93
C GLY A 29 12.37 -1.87 8.15
N ALA A 30 11.12 -1.48 8.40
CA ALA A 30 10.30 -2.03 9.49
C ALA A 30 10.11 -3.55 9.36
N GLY A 31 9.78 -4.03 8.15
CA GLY A 31 9.66 -5.47 7.86
C GLY A 31 10.97 -6.23 8.08
N TRP A 32 12.12 -5.63 7.73
CA TRP A 32 13.43 -6.20 7.99
C TRP A 32 13.73 -6.27 9.49
N THR A 33 13.50 -5.17 10.23
CA THR A 33 13.72 -5.12 11.69
C THR A 33 12.84 -6.11 12.45
N LEU A 34 11.62 -6.37 11.97
CA LEU A 34 10.71 -7.35 12.57
C LEU A 34 11.27 -8.77 12.59
N ARG A 35 12.18 -9.09 11.66
CA ARG A 35 12.83 -10.41 11.60
C ARG A 35 13.78 -10.68 12.77
N PHE A 36 14.22 -9.62 13.46
CA PHE A 36 15.10 -9.71 14.64
C PHE A 36 14.35 -9.59 15.96
N LEU A 37 13.04 -9.30 15.93
CA LEU A 37 12.21 -9.23 17.11
C LEU A 37 11.58 -10.61 17.40
N PRO A 38 11.43 -11.00 18.67
CA PRO A 38 10.71 -12.22 19.04
C PRO A 38 9.28 -12.14 18.51
N ALA A 39 8.76 -13.28 18.04
CA ALA A 39 7.54 -13.42 17.23
C ALA A 39 6.36 -12.55 17.71
N ASN A 40 6.30 -11.31 17.22
CA ASN A 40 5.26 -10.35 17.55
C ASN A 40 4.31 -10.25 16.37
N THR A 41 3.35 -11.17 16.35
CA THR A 41 2.30 -11.26 15.33
C THR A 41 1.54 -9.95 15.19
N ALA A 42 1.29 -9.22 16.28
CA ALA A 42 0.60 -7.93 16.25
C ALA A 42 1.38 -6.87 15.45
N LEU A 43 2.70 -6.77 15.63
CA LEU A 43 3.53 -5.86 14.85
C LEU A 43 3.58 -6.24 13.36
N ALA A 44 3.64 -7.54 13.06
CA ALA A 44 3.58 -8.02 11.68
C ALA A 44 2.28 -7.62 11.00
N TRP A 45 1.14 -7.79 11.69
CA TRP A 45 -0.17 -7.33 11.21
C TRP A 45 -0.20 -5.81 11.03
N LEU A 46 0.36 -5.04 11.95
CA LEU A 46 0.40 -3.59 11.85
C LEU A 46 1.18 -3.12 10.61
N VAL A 47 2.36 -3.71 10.36
CA VAL A 47 3.14 -3.41 9.15
C VAL A 47 2.37 -3.82 7.89
N PHE A 48 1.69 -4.98 7.92
CA PHE A 48 0.85 -5.42 6.81
C PHE A 48 -0.31 -4.45 6.51
N PHE A 49 -1.01 -3.97 7.54
CA PHE A 49 -2.04 -2.93 7.39
C PHE A 49 -1.46 -1.60 6.88
N ALA A 50 -0.27 -1.22 7.33
CA ALA A 50 0.39 0.00 6.87
C ALA A 50 0.72 -0.05 5.37
N TRP A 51 1.14 -1.21 4.84
CA TRP A 51 1.26 -1.42 3.41
C TRP A 51 -0.08 -1.13 2.71
N PHE A 52 -1.18 -1.77 3.10
CA PHE A 52 -2.48 -1.54 2.43
C PHE A 52 -2.94 -0.09 2.44
N LEU A 53 -2.77 0.58 3.57
CA LEU A 53 -3.12 2.00 3.69
C LEU A 53 -2.31 2.82 2.67
N LEU A 54 -1.01 2.54 2.53
CA LEU A 54 -0.15 3.19 1.53
C LEU A 54 -0.61 2.92 0.09
N ALA A 55 -0.95 1.67 -0.26
CA ALA A 55 -1.46 1.34 -1.60
C ALA A 55 -2.77 2.08 -1.89
N SER A 56 -3.71 2.06 -0.94
CA SER A 56 -5.01 2.70 -1.12
C SER A 56 -4.88 4.20 -1.38
N ARG A 57 -3.98 4.88 -0.65
CA ARG A 57 -3.69 6.30 -0.86
C ARG A 57 -3.09 6.53 -2.25
N ARG A 58 -2.10 5.72 -2.64
CA ARG A 58 -1.44 5.85 -3.94
C ARG A 58 -2.39 5.62 -5.12
N LEU A 59 -3.23 4.58 -5.05
CA LEU A 59 -4.25 4.30 -6.07
C LEU A 59 -5.24 5.47 -6.21
N ARG A 60 -5.61 6.09 -5.09
CA ARG A 60 -6.48 7.27 -5.10
C ARG A 60 -5.80 8.48 -5.74
N ASP A 61 -4.51 8.68 -5.50
CA ASP A 61 -3.72 9.74 -6.14
C ASP A 61 -3.56 9.56 -7.64
N ILE A 62 -3.56 8.32 -8.13
CA ILE A 62 -3.59 8.01 -9.56
C ILE A 62 -4.96 8.40 -10.16
N GLY A 63 -5.99 8.56 -9.34
CA GLY A 63 -7.35 8.91 -9.76
C GLY A 63 -8.24 7.70 -10.02
N TRP A 64 -7.86 6.53 -9.52
CA TRP A 64 -8.69 5.34 -9.60
C TRP A 64 -9.91 5.45 -8.68
N SER A 65 -10.97 4.70 -8.99
CA SER A 65 -12.20 4.75 -8.19
C SER A 65 -11.92 4.31 -6.74
N PRO A 66 -12.63 4.86 -5.73
CA PRO A 66 -12.42 4.51 -4.32
C PRO A 66 -12.57 3.01 -4.04
N TRP A 67 -13.45 2.34 -4.79
CA TRP A 67 -13.67 0.90 -4.71
C TRP A 67 -12.44 0.10 -5.14
N ILE A 68 -11.77 0.51 -6.22
CA ILE A 68 -10.54 -0.16 -6.67
C ILE A 68 -9.35 0.20 -5.77
N CYS A 69 -9.35 1.37 -5.13
CA CYS A 69 -8.34 1.73 -4.14
C CYS A 69 -8.36 0.80 -2.90
N LEU A 70 -9.51 0.19 -2.60
CA LEU A 70 -9.63 -0.81 -1.54
C LEU A 70 -9.25 -2.22 -2.01
N ALA A 71 -9.21 -2.47 -3.32
CA ALA A 71 -8.93 -3.78 -3.91
C ALA A 71 -7.65 -4.48 -3.43
N PRO A 72 -6.55 -3.80 -3.07
CA PRO A 72 -5.38 -4.47 -2.52
C PRO A 72 -5.70 -5.32 -1.28
N ILE A 73 -6.67 -4.90 -0.46
CA ILE A 73 -7.07 -5.61 0.77
C ILE A 73 -7.72 -6.97 0.46
N PRO A 74 -8.86 -7.06 -0.28
CA PRO A 74 -9.48 -8.33 -0.62
C PRO A 74 -8.61 -9.17 -1.55
N VAL A 75 -7.81 -8.58 -2.45
CA VAL A 75 -6.92 -9.36 -3.33
C VAL A 75 -5.86 -10.10 -2.52
N SER A 76 -5.31 -9.46 -1.50
CA SER A 76 -4.27 -10.08 -0.66
C SER A 76 -4.83 -11.09 0.32
N ALA A 77 -6.04 -10.83 0.84
CA ALA A 77 -6.79 -11.81 1.62
C ALA A 77 -7.14 -13.05 0.78
N ALA A 78 -7.66 -12.84 -0.44
CA ALA A 78 -7.97 -13.91 -1.38
C ALA A 78 -6.72 -14.69 -1.78
N ALA A 79 -5.59 -14.01 -2.04
CA ALA A 79 -4.31 -14.67 -2.24
C ALA A 79 -3.96 -15.54 -1.04
N GLY A 80 -3.98 -15.00 0.19
CA GLY A 80 -3.75 -15.76 1.42
C GLY A 80 -4.61 -17.03 1.55
N VAL A 81 -5.91 -16.93 1.25
CA VAL A 81 -6.83 -18.08 1.26
C VAL A 81 -6.48 -19.10 0.18
N VAL A 82 -6.20 -18.66 -1.06
CA VAL A 82 -5.77 -19.55 -2.14
C VAL A 82 -4.48 -20.27 -1.76
N LEU A 83 -3.51 -19.57 -1.16
CA LEU A 83 -2.27 -20.19 -0.70
C LEU A 83 -2.53 -21.24 0.37
N PHE A 84 -3.39 -20.93 1.35
CA PHE A 84 -3.76 -21.86 2.41
C PHE A 84 -4.42 -23.13 1.85
N LEU A 85 -5.39 -22.97 0.94
CA LEU A 85 -6.12 -24.09 0.32
C LEU A 85 -5.25 -24.92 -0.63
N THR A 86 -4.26 -24.30 -1.27
CA THR A 86 -3.35 -24.99 -2.20
C THR A 86 -2.16 -25.63 -1.48
N ALA A 87 -1.76 -25.12 -0.31
CA ALA A 87 -0.68 -25.69 0.49
C ALA A 87 -0.96 -27.15 0.90
N GLU A 88 -2.22 -27.49 1.19
CA GLU A 88 -2.62 -28.88 1.49
C GLU A 88 -2.55 -29.82 0.28
N ARG A 89 -2.62 -29.28 -0.94
CA ARG A 89 -2.70 -30.06 -2.20
C ARG A 89 -1.40 -30.10 -2.99
N GLN A 90 -0.40 -29.30 -2.63
CA GLN A 90 0.79 -29.09 -3.45
C GLN A 90 1.99 -29.94 -3.03
N THR A 91 2.77 -30.35 -4.02
CA THR A 91 4.06 -31.05 -3.82
C THR A 91 5.10 -30.09 -3.23
N LYS A 92 6.12 -30.64 -2.54
CA LYS A 92 7.22 -29.87 -1.91
C LYS A 92 7.88 -28.83 -2.83
N VAL A 93 7.87 -29.09 -4.14
CA VAL A 93 8.43 -28.22 -5.18
C VAL A 93 7.60 -26.93 -5.34
N ALA A 94 6.27 -27.02 -5.40
CA ALA A 94 5.42 -25.85 -5.58
C ALA A 94 5.43 -24.93 -4.34
N LEU A 95 5.49 -25.51 -3.14
CA LEU A 95 5.66 -24.77 -1.88
C LEU A 95 7.00 -24.01 -1.80
N SER A 96 8.04 -24.43 -2.52
CA SER A 96 9.34 -23.76 -2.51
C SER A 96 9.36 -22.46 -3.32
N TYR A 97 8.61 -22.39 -4.43
CA TYR A 97 8.59 -21.21 -5.31
C TYR A 97 7.50 -20.21 -4.94
N MET A 98 6.44 -20.67 -4.26
CA MET A 98 5.26 -19.88 -3.91
C MET A 98 5.57 -18.59 -3.11
N PRO A 99 6.46 -18.59 -2.10
CA PRO A 99 6.82 -17.35 -1.40
C PRO A 99 7.56 -16.35 -2.30
N LEU A 100 8.42 -16.86 -3.19
CA LEU A 100 9.20 -16.03 -4.11
C LEU A 100 8.29 -15.38 -5.17
N THR A 101 7.36 -16.14 -5.77
CA THR A 101 6.41 -15.58 -6.74
C THR A 101 5.52 -14.52 -6.13
N LEU A 102 5.01 -14.74 -4.90
CA LEU A 102 4.24 -13.72 -4.18
C LEU A 102 5.07 -12.47 -3.91
N PHE A 103 6.32 -12.63 -3.48
CA PHE A 103 7.21 -11.52 -3.22
C PHE A 103 7.48 -10.69 -4.48
N VAL A 104 7.74 -11.35 -5.62
CA VAL A 104 7.94 -10.69 -6.91
C VAL A 104 6.69 -9.97 -7.37
N LEU A 105 5.52 -10.62 -7.28
CA LEU A 105 4.23 -9.99 -7.61
C LEU A 105 3.96 -8.77 -6.73
N TRP A 106 4.27 -8.87 -5.44
CA TRP A 106 4.10 -7.78 -4.48
C TRP A 106 5.00 -6.60 -4.85
N ILE A 107 6.30 -6.82 -5.03
CA ILE A 107 7.24 -5.78 -5.45
C ILE A 107 6.83 -5.15 -6.79
N GLY A 108 6.43 -5.97 -7.76
CA GLY A 108 5.94 -5.50 -9.06
C GLY A 108 4.74 -4.57 -8.89
N PHE A 109 3.75 -4.97 -8.08
CA PHE A 109 2.59 -4.16 -7.77
C PHE A 109 2.97 -2.80 -7.16
N TRP A 110 3.79 -2.78 -6.11
CA TRP A 110 4.23 -1.51 -5.48
C TRP A 110 5.00 -0.63 -6.47
N THR A 111 5.90 -1.22 -7.25
CA THR A 111 6.69 -0.47 -8.23
C THR A 111 5.80 0.16 -9.30
N VAL A 112 4.83 -0.60 -9.83
CA VAL A 112 3.89 -0.11 -10.85
C VAL A 112 3.07 1.07 -10.32
N ILE A 113 2.45 0.95 -9.15
CA ILE A 113 1.65 2.06 -8.58
C ILE A 113 2.53 3.25 -8.15
N GLY A 114 3.78 3.00 -7.75
CA GLY A 114 4.74 4.03 -7.35
C GLY A 114 5.29 4.84 -8.52
N VAL A 115 5.47 4.20 -9.68
CA VAL A 115 5.93 4.86 -10.91
C VAL A 115 4.78 5.52 -11.68
N TRP A 116 3.55 5.04 -11.50
CA TRP A 116 2.38 5.57 -12.19
C TRP A 116 2.20 7.08 -11.99
N ARG A 117 1.77 7.79 -13.03
CA ARG A 117 1.55 9.25 -12.95
C ARG A 117 0.35 9.58 -12.05
N SER A 118 0.54 10.54 -11.15
CA SER A 118 -0.55 11.04 -10.31
C SER A 118 -1.49 11.94 -11.11
N LYS A 119 -2.78 11.92 -10.77
CA LYS A 119 -3.77 12.83 -11.34
C LYS A 119 -3.39 14.28 -10.97
N PRO A 120 -3.40 15.23 -11.92
CA PRO A 120 -3.07 16.62 -11.63
C PRO A 120 -3.90 17.15 -10.47
N SER A 121 -3.29 18.00 -9.64
CA SER A 121 -4.01 18.70 -8.58
C SER A 121 -4.83 19.82 -9.22
N THR A 122 -6.12 19.86 -8.91
CA THR A 122 -7.00 20.99 -9.25
C THR A 122 -6.95 22.08 -8.17
N VAL A 123 -6.16 21.89 -7.11
CA VAL A 123 -5.95 22.91 -6.09
C VAL A 123 -5.04 23.98 -6.71
N PRO A 124 -5.48 25.26 -6.78
CA PRO A 124 -4.69 26.33 -7.35
C PRO A 124 -3.37 26.45 -6.59
N THR A 125 -2.26 26.64 -7.31
CA THR A 125 -0.97 26.90 -6.67
C THR A 125 -1.01 28.27 -6.00
N PRO A 126 -0.18 28.53 -4.97
CA PRO A 126 -0.13 29.84 -4.31
C PRO A 126 0.09 30.99 -5.30
N GLU A 127 0.82 30.72 -6.37
CA GLU A 127 1.05 31.63 -7.49
C GLU A 127 -0.26 31.96 -8.24
N THR A 128 -1.11 30.96 -8.52
CA THR A 128 -2.42 31.19 -9.14
C THR A 128 -3.41 31.89 -8.21
N GLN A 129 -3.24 31.75 -6.89
CA GLN A 129 -4.07 32.50 -5.93
C GLN A 129 -3.67 33.97 -5.86
N ALA A 130 -2.39 34.30 -6.06
CA ALA A 130 -1.93 35.69 -6.08
C ALA A 130 -2.44 36.47 -7.31
N GLU A 131 -2.59 35.81 -8.46
CA GLU A 131 -3.13 36.42 -9.69
C GLU A 131 -4.62 36.76 -9.63
N VAL A 132 -5.40 36.18 -8.71
CA VAL A 132 -6.83 36.48 -8.57
C VAL A 132 -7.09 37.75 -7.73
N PHE A 133 -6.07 38.22 -7.01
CA PHE A 133 -6.16 39.41 -6.14
C PHE A 133 -5.32 40.61 -6.62
N GLY A 134 -4.64 40.49 -7.76
CA GLY A 134 -3.94 41.59 -8.44
C GLY A 134 -4.77 42.16 -9.57
#